data_AF-E1KYI6-F1
#
_entry.id   AF-E1KYI6-F1
#
_cell.length_a   1.000
_cell.length_b   1.000
_cell.length_c   1.000
_cell.angle_alpha   90.00
_cell.angle_beta   90.00
_cell.angle_gamma   90.00
#
_symmetry.space_group_name_H-M   'P 1'
#
loop_
_entity.id
_entity.type
_entity.pdbx_description
1 polymer ?
#
loop_
_entity_poly.entity_id
_entity_poly.type
_entity_poly.pdbx_seq_one_letter_code
_entity_poly.pdbx_strand_id
1 'polypeptide(L)' 'MDLQNTLAIENLLNNLSHKYIIIISKHNMDQAKRISDRILFIEDKKLIEQDEI' A
#
# COMPACT_ATOMS: atom_id res chain seq x y z
N MET A 1 5.01 16.22 -13.08
CA MET A 1 5.58 16.90 -11.90
C MET A 1 5.18 16.13 -10.63
N ASP A 2 5.48 14.82 -10.55
CA ASP A 2 4.68 13.96 -9.64
C ASP A 2 5.51 13.00 -8.78
N LEU A 3 6.79 12.78 -9.10
CA LEU A 3 7.62 11.84 -8.33
C LEU A 3 7.94 12.37 -6.93
N GLN A 4 8.27 13.67 -6.80
CA GLN A 4 8.61 14.28 -5.51
C GLN A 4 7.43 14.27 -4.52
N ASN A 5 6.21 14.55 -5.02
CA ASN A 5 5.00 14.50 -4.20
C ASN A 5 4.67 13.07 -3.78
N THR A 6 4.87 12.11 -4.70
CA THR A 6 4.67 10.68 -4.39
C THR A 6 5.61 10.25 -3.27
N LEU A 7 6.91 10.53 -3.38
CA LEU A 7 7.90 10.18 -2.36
C LEU A 7 7.60 10.81 -0.98
N ALA A 8 7.12 12.05 -0.95
CA ALA A 8 6.74 12.72 0.30
C ALA A 8 5.57 11.98 1.00
N ILE A 9 4.57 11.55 0.24
CA ILE A 9 3.43 10.78 0.75
C ILE A 9 3.89 9.39 1.20
N GLU A 10 4.72 8.71 0.43
CA GLU A 10 5.26 7.38 0.78
C GLU A 10 6.05 7.44 2.10
N ASN A 11 6.93 8.43 2.27
CA ASN A 11 7.68 8.64 3.51
C ASN A 11 6.78 8.95 4.71
N LEU A 12 5.74 9.77 4.50
CA LEU A 12 4.77 10.07 5.56
C LEU A 12 4.04 8.80 6.00
N LEU A 13 3.54 8.01 5.05
CA LEU A 13 2.84 6.76 5.33
C LEU A 13 3.75 5.75 6.04
N ASN A 14 5.00 5.63 5.60
CA ASN A 14 5.99 4.78 6.25
C ASN A 14 6.24 5.23 7.71
N ASN A 15 6.40 6.53 7.97
CA ASN A 15 6.59 7.01 9.35
C ASN A 15 5.35 6.74 10.24
N LEU A 16 4.15 6.78 9.66
CA LEU A 16 2.92 6.50 10.39
C LEU A 16 2.67 5.00 10.62
N SER A 17 3.10 4.12 9.70
CA SER A 17 2.91 2.67 9.83
C SER A 17 3.62 2.09 11.05
N HIS A 18 4.72 2.71 11.50
CA HIS A 18 5.42 2.34 12.73
C HIS A 18 4.58 2.55 14.01
N LYS A 19 3.51 3.35 13.94
CA LYS A 19 2.65 3.69 15.09
C LYS A 19 1.22 3.21 14.94
N TYR A 20 0.75 3.02 13.71
CA TYR A 20 -0.64 2.75 13.41
C TYR A 20 -0.76 1.66 12.36
N ILE A 21 -1.81 0.85 12.49
CA ILE A 21 -2.25 -0.04 11.41
C ILE A 21 -2.97 0.83 10.38
N ILE A 22 -2.45 0.86 9.16
CA ILE A 22 -2.97 1.67 8.05
C ILE A 22 -3.53 0.71 7.00
N ILE A 23 -4.81 0.88 6.66
CA ILE A 23 -5.48 0.12 5.59
C ILE A 23 -5.78 1.09 4.45
N ILE A 24 -5.24 0.81 3.26
CA ILE A 24 -5.41 1.65 2.06
C ILE A 24 -5.96 0.77 0.95
N SER A 25 -7.02 1.22 0.29
CA SER A 25 -7.53 0.60 -0.94
C SER A 25 -6.97 1.34 -2.14
N LYS A 26 -6.32 0.60 -3.06
CA LYS A 26 -5.84 1.14 -4.32
C LYS A 26 -6.25 0.25 -5.48
N HIS A 27 -6.60 0.88 -6.60
CA HIS A 27 -6.83 0.20 -7.87
C HIS A 27 -5.53 -0.07 -8.67
N ASN A 28 -4.39 0.48 -8.22
CA ASN A 28 -3.10 0.29 -8.86
C ASN A 28 -2.17 -0.52 -7.95
N MET A 29 -1.78 -1.69 -8.44
CA MET A 29 -0.98 -2.65 -7.69
C MET A 29 0.48 -2.23 -7.51
N ASP A 30 1.10 -1.63 -8.54
CA ASP A 30 2.49 -1.18 -8.48
C ASP A 30 2.68 -0.07 -7.44
N GLN A 31 1.65 0.76 -7.23
CA GLN A 31 1.65 1.75 -6.16
C GLN A 31 1.42 1.11 -4.78
N ALA A 32 0.56 0.10 -4.67
CA ALA A 32 0.31 -0.59 -3.41
C ALA A 32 1.57 -1.31 -2.91
N LYS A 33 2.28 -2.00 -3.81
CA LYS A 33 3.56 -2.66 -3.51
C LYS A 33 4.64 -1.74 -2.96
N ARG A 34 4.63 -0.46 -3.33
CA ARG A 34 5.62 0.50 -2.83
C ARG A 34 5.35 1.00 -1.41
N ILE A 35 4.13 0.88 -0.91
CA ILE A 35 3.70 1.53 0.35
C ILE A 35 3.10 0.57 1.37
N SER A 36 3.02 -0.73 1.06
CA SER A 36 2.30 -1.70 1.87
C SER A 36 3.19 -2.88 2.21
N ASP A 37 3.23 -3.23 3.49
CA ASP A 37 3.92 -4.42 3.99
C ASP A 37 3.19 -5.72 3.58
N ARG A 38 1.86 -5.63 3.42
CA ARG A 38 0.99 -6.72 2.98
C ARG A 38 0.00 -6.22 1.94
N ILE A 39 -0.32 -7.09 0.99
CA ILE A 39 -1.29 -6.79 -0.06
C ILE A 39 -2.35 -7.87 -0.06
N LEU A 40 -3.59 -7.42 0.00
CA LEU A 40 -4.76 -8.26 -0.12
C LEU A 40 -5.54 -7.84 -1.36
N PHE A 41 -5.90 -8.83 -2.17
CA PHE A 41 -6.74 -8.66 -3.34
C PHE A 41 -8.15 -9.08 -3.00
N ILE A 42 -9.12 -8.32 -3.48
CA ILE A 42 -10.53 -8.68 -3.40
C ILE A 42 -11.02 -8.85 -4.83
N GLU A 43 -11.32 -10.10 -5.20
CA GLU A 43 -11.85 -10.46 -6.51
C GLU A 43 -13.05 -11.39 -6.32
N ASP A 44 -14.15 -11.13 -7.02
CA ASP A 44 -15.39 -11.92 -6.90
C ASP A 44 -15.85 -12.20 -5.47
N LYS A 45 -15.75 -11.19 -4.59
CA LYS A 45 -16.08 -11.25 -3.16
C LYS A 45 -15.21 -12.23 -2.36
N LYS A 46 -14.08 -12.67 -2.91
CA LYS A 46 -13.08 -13.49 -2.24
C LYS A 46 -11.86 -12.64 -1.92
N LEU A 47 -11.30 -12.86 -0.73
CA LEU A 47 -10.05 -12.26 -0.31
C LEU A 47 -8.93 -13.21 -0.70
N ILE A 48 -7.94 -12.71 -1.44
CA ILE A 48 -6.75 -13.43 -1.85
C ILE A 48 -5.57 -12.68 -1.23
N GLU A 49 -4.94 -13.29 -0.22
CA GLU A 49 -3.71 -12.76 0.38
C GLU A 49 -2.52 -13.15 -0.50
N GLN A 50 -1.63 -12.20 -0.77
CA GLN A 50 -0.37 -12.51 -1.43
C GLN A 50 0.71 -12.61 -0.34
N ASP A 51 1.02 -13.83 0.08
CA ASP A 51 2.14 -14.09 1.00
C ASP A 51 3.48 -13.94 0.24
N GLU A 52 4.28 -12.99 0.74
CA GLU A 52 5.71 -12.73 0.50
C GLU A 52 6.18 -12.23 -0.89
N ILE A 53 6.83 -11.04 -0.87
CA ILE A 53 7.94 -10.63 -1.75
C ILE A 53 9.20 -10.62 -0.88
#